data_AF-O68236-F1
#
_entry.id   AF-O68236-F1
#
_cell.length_a   1.000
_cell.length_b   1.000
_cell.length_c   1.000
_cell.angle_alpha   90.00
_cell.angle_beta   90.00
_cell.angle_gamma   90.00
#
_symmetry.space_group_name_H-M   'P 1'
#
loop_
_entity.id
_entity.type
_entity.pdbx_description
1 polymer ?
#
loop_
_entity_poly.entity_id
_entity_poly.type
_entity_poly.pdbx_seq_one_letter_code
_entity_poly.pdbx_strand_id
1 'polypeptide(L)'
;MSKLKVKKILLNNRIEDVQEFENEELEYKSYKDQLRRITVDDVENKIKTMKILYKIREKKLYLIDGYKKFEDFLSEFIISRSQAFLYLKIYRKVLEGSISINDIKEKGLKGVYRNILNVEIKEDKSKQNPIKPLRFQLKKQESYNFYKKNAKFTSFMMDEIFENQKDLINKLLKKYKELKG
;
A
#
# COMPACT_ATOMS: atom_id res chain seq x y z
N MET A 1 34.32 36.06 -16.35
CA MET A 1 34.61 34.62 -16.30
C MET A 1 35.37 34.34 -15.00
N SER A 2 34.68 33.98 -13.92
CA SER A 2 35.33 33.54 -12.68
C SER A 2 35.70 32.06 -12.78
N LYS A 3 36.93 31.72 -12.39
CA LYS A 3 37.49 30.36 -12.47
C LYS A 3 37.20 29.63 -11.16
N LEU A 4 36.39 28.58 -11.24
CA LEU A 4 36.19 27.60 -10.16
C LEU A 4 37.53 26.94 -9.81
N LYS A 5 37.93 26.97 -8.54
CA LYS A 5 39.06 26.20 -8.03
C LYS A 5 38.53 24.88 -7.46
N VAL A 6 39.06 23.77 -7.99
CA VAL A 6 38.72 22.41 -7.54
C VAL A 6 39.84 21.91 -6.65
N LYS A 7 39.53 21.54 -5.40
CA LYS A 7 40.44 20.80 -4.51
C LYS A 7 39.94 19.38 -4.35
N LYS A 8 40.86 18.41 -4.37
CA LYS A 8 40.56 16.98 -4.19
C LYS A 8 40.93 16.55 -2.78
N ILE A 9 39.97 15.97 -2.06
CA ILE A 9 40.21 15.32 -0.76
C ILE A 9 39.89 13.83 -0.90
N LEU A 10 40.75 12.98 -0.35
CA LEU A 10 40.58 11.53 -0.33
C LEU A 10 39.88 11.10 0.95
N LEU A 11 38.64 10.64 0.83
CA LEU A 11 37.88 10.05 1.93
C LEU A 11 37.36 8.68 1.47
N ASN A 12 37.76 7.60 2.16
CA ASN A 12 37.22 6.26 1.95
C ASN A 12 37.16 5.82 0.46
N ASN A 13 38.30 5.94 -0.24
CA ASN A 13 38.48 5.61 -1.67
C ASN A 13 37.59 6.40 -2.66
N ARG A 14 36.87 7.44 -2.21
CA ARG A 14 36.12 8.37 -3.07
C ARG A 14 36.88 9.70 -3.12
N ILE A 15 37.11 10.19 -4.33
CA ILE A 15 37.60 11.54 -4.56
C ILE A 15 36.36 12.43 -4.53
N GLU A 16 36.20 13.21 -3.46
CA GLU A 16 35.22 14.30 -3.47
C GLU A 16 35.91 15.56 -3.97
N ASP A 17 35.34 16.16 -5.02
CA ASP A 17 35.71 17.49 -5.49
C ASP A 17 35.09 18.51 -4.53
N VAL A 18 35.92 19.09 -3.67
CA VAL A 18 35.51 20.21 -2.82
C VAL A 18 35.42 21.44 -3.71
N GLN A 19 34.19 21.87 -4.00
CA GLN A 19 33.90 23.12 -4.69
C GLN A 19 34.07 24.27 -3.69
N GLU A 20 35.10 25.11 -3.87
CA GLU A 20 35.18 26.40 -3.18
C GLU A 20 34.27 27.39 -3.93
N PHE A 21 33.22 27.85 -3.26
CA PHE A 21 32.29 28.83 -3.81
C PHE A 21 32.70 30.26 -3.45
N GLU A 22 32.49 31.20 -4.38
CA GLU A 22 32.87 32.61 -4.19
C GLU A 22 31.97 33.32 -3.16
N ASN A 23 30.71 32.91 -3.03
CA ASN A 23 29.78 33.39 -2.01
C ASN A 23 28.67 32.36 -1.70
N GLU A 24 27.93 32.61 -0.62
CA GLU A 24 26.84 31.75 -0.14
C GLU A 24 25.69 31.60 -1.15
N GLU A 25 25.43 32.62 -1.98
CA GLU A 25 24.37 32.57 -2.99
C GLU A 25 24.68 31.59 -4.13
N LEU A 26 25.94 31.56 -4.58
CA LEU A 26 26.43 30.62 -5.58
C LEU A 26 26.48 29.19 -5.03
N GLU A 27 26.90 29.04 -3.78
CA GLU A 27 26.87 27.76 -3.05
C GLU A 27 25.43 27.22 -2.96
N TYR A 28 24.49 28.04 -2.51
CA TYR A 28 23.06 27.68 -2.42
C TYR A 28 22.49 27.28 -3.78
N LYS A 29 22.76 28.05 -4.85
CA LYS A 29 22.30 27.72 -6.21
C LYS A 29 22.88 26.38 -6.70
N SER A 30 24.17 26.14 -6.46
CA SER A 30 24.82 24.86 -6.81
C SER A 30 24.15 23.68 -6.10
N TYR A 31 23.98 23.75 -4.78
CA TYR A 31 23.32 22.67 -4.04
C TYR A 31 21.87 22.46 -4.47
N LYS A 32 21.13 23.53 -4.75
CA LYS A 32 19.75 23.43 -5.24
C LYS A 32 19.68 22.68 -6.57
N ASP A 33 20.59 22.96 -7.50
CA ASP A 33 20.63 22.28 -8.80
C ASP A 33 21.13 20.84 -8.68
N GLN A 34 22.09 20.56 -7.80
CA GLN A 34 22.52 19.19 -7.49
C GLN A 34 21.36 18.38 -6.92
N LEU A 35 20.62 18.91 -5.95
CA LEU A 35 19.45 18.27 -5.38
C LEU A 35 18.39 17.98 -6.45
N ARG A 36 18.10 18.93 -7.34
CA ARG A 36 17.17 18.72 -8.46
C ARG A 36 17.58 17.55 -9.33
N ARG A 37 18.85 17.47 -9.72
CA ARG A 37 19.38 16.36 -10.55
C ARG A 37 19.25 15.03 -9.81
N ILE A 38 19.71 14.97 -8.56
CA ILE A 38 19.62 13.77 -7.72
C ILE A 38 18.17 13.28 -7.61
N THR A 39 17.22 14.19 -7.41
CA THR A 39 15.80 13.82 -7.30
C THR A 39 15.20 13.31 -8.61
N VAL A 40 15.59 13.89 -9.76
CA VAL A 40 15.13 13.42 -11.07
C VAL A 40 15.71 12.03 -11.35
N ASP A 41 17.02 11.87 -11.14
CA ASP A 41 17.72 10.61 -11.36
C ASP A 41 17.18 9.49 -10.44
N ASP A 42 16.87 9.81 -9.18
CA ASP A 42 16.24 8.86 -8.25
C ASP A 42 14.89 8.36 -8.77
N VAL A 43 14.03 9.25 -9.28
CA VAL A 43 12.72 8.86 -9.84
C VAL A 43 12.90 8.00 -11.09
N GLU A 44 13.81 8.37 -11.99
CA GLU A 44 14.10 7.59 -13.19
C GLU A 44 14.67 6.20 -12.87
N ASN A 45 15.60 6.13 -11.92
CA ASN A 45 16.16 4.87 -11.45
C ASN A 45 15.08 3.98 -10.85
N LYS A 46 14.14 4.54 -10.07
CA LYS A 46 13.01 3.77 -9.55
C LYS A 46 12.09 3.23 -10.64
N ILE A 47 11.81 4.01 -11.69
CA ILE A 47 11.04 3.54 -12.86
C ILE A 47 11.78 2.41 -13.59
N LYS A 48 13.10 2.51 -13.75
CA LYS A 48 13.93 1.44 -14.32
C LYS A 48 13.85 0.17 -13.45
N THR A 49 13.99 0.30 -12.14
CA THR A 49 13.87 -0.80 -11.18
C THR A 49 12.51 -1.49 -11.28
N MET A 50 11.41 -0.72 -11.34
CA MET A 50 10.06 -1.25 -11.55
C MET A 50 9.98 -2.15 -12.78
N LYS A 51 10.48 -1.64 -13.92
CA LYS A 51 10.47 -2.37 -15.20
C LYS A 51 11.28 -3.66 -15.14
N ILE A 52 12.46 -3.62 -14.52
CA ILE A 52 13.34 -4.80 -14.38
C ILE A 52 12.70 -5.84 -13.47
N LEU A 53 12.27 -5.44 -12.26
CA LEU A 53 11.61 -6.34 -11.31
C LEU A 53 10.39 -7.02 -11.93
N TYR A 54 9.58 -6.26 -12.69
CA TYR A 54 8.42 -6.80 -13.38
C TYR A 54 8.81 -7.87 -14.39
N LYS A 55 9.79 -7.59 -15.26
CA LYS A 55 10.27 -8.57 -16.25
C LYS A 55 10.83 -9.83 -15.60
N ILE A 56 11.63 -9.69 -14.53
CA ILE A 56 12.20 -10.82 -13.80
C ILE A 56 11.08 -11.68 -13.21
N ARG A 57 10.08 -11.06 -12.58
CA ARG A 57 8.97 -11.79 -11.96
C ARG A 57 8.10 -12.50 -12.99
N GLU A 58 7.67 -11.81 -14.05
CA GLU A 58 6.78 -12.35 -15.09
C GLU A 58 7.41 -13.55 -15.80
N LYS A 59 8.69 -13.43 -16.18
CA LYS A 59 9.44 -14.51 -16.84
C LYS A 59 10.02 -15.53 -15.88
N LYS A 60 9.82 -15.33 -14.56
CA LYS A 60 10.40 -16.14 -13.48
C LYS A 60 11.93 -16.31 -13.59
N LEU A 61 12.64 -15.27 -14.01
CA LEU A 61 14.10 -15.34 -14.24
C LEU A 61 14.89 -15.57 -12.95
N TYR A 62 14.32 -15.26 -11.79
CA TYR A 62 14.90 -15.57 -10.49
C TYR A 62 15.16 -17.08 -10.29
N LEU A 63 14.52 -17.96 -11.06
CA LEU A 63 14.79 -19.40 -11.03
C LEU A 63 16.18 -19.75 -11.57
N ILE A 64 16.79 -18.88 -12.40
CA ILE A 64 18.13 -19.10 -12.97
C ILE A 64 19.17 -19.16 -11.85
N ASP A 65 19.03 -18.31 -10.84
CA ASP A 65 19.90 -18.29 -9.66
C ASP A 65 19.46 -19.29 -8.58
N GLY A 66 18.50 -20.18 -8.91
CA GLY A 66 18.02 -21.24 -8.01
C GLY A 66 17.00 -20.81 -6.97
N TYR A 67 16.51 -19.57 -7.00
CA TYR A 67 15.48 -19.12 -6.08
C TYR A 67 14.13 -19.78 -6.36
N LYS A 68 13.52 -20.42 -5.36
CA LYS A 68 12.18 -21.02 -5.49
C LYS A 68 11.09 -19.96 -5.55
N LYS A 69 11.29 -18.81 -4.91
CA LYS A 69 10.31 -17.72 -4.80
C LYS A 69 10.97 -16.39 -5.17
N PHE A 70 10.18 -15.50 -5.78
CA PHE A 70 10.64 -14.16 -6.15
C PHE A 70 11.06 -13.35 -4.91
N GLU A 71 10.39 -13.56 -3.79
CA GLU A 71 10.65 -12.89 -2.52
C GLU A 71 12.00 -13.26 -1.88
N ASP A 72 12.55 -14.42 -2.27
CA ASP A 72 13.87 -14.86 -1.82
C ASP A 72 14.96 -14.19 -2.66
N PHE A 73 14.74 -14.05 -3.97
CA PHE A 73 15.59 -13.26 -4.87
C PHE A 73 15.73 -11.80 -4.43
N LEU A 74 14.66 -11.20 -3.91
CA LEU A 74 14.71 -9.81 -3.42
C LEU A 74 15.69 -9.59 -2.26
N SER A 75 16.11 -10.65 -1.55
CA SER A 75 17.03 -10.53 -0.41
C SER A 75 18.45 -10.12 -0.80
N GLU A 76 18.82 -10.27 -2.07
CA GLU A 76 20.13 -9.82 -2.58
C GLU A 76 20.24 -8.30 -2.74
N PHE A 77 19.12 -7.58 -2.72
CA PHE A 77 19.08 -6.15 -3.03
C PHE A 77 18.62 -5.34 -1.82
N ILE A 78 19.02 -4.06 -1.79
CA ILE A 78 18.53 -3.08 -0.79
C ILE A 78 17.12 -2.60 -1.18
N ILE A 79 16.18 -3.54 -1.33
CA ILE A 79 14.78 -3.29 -1.67
C ILE A 79 13.92 -4.15 -0.74
N SER A 80 13.13 -3.52 0.12
CA SER A 80 12.21 -4.26 0.98
C SER A 80 11.14 -4.99 0.16
N ARG A 81 10.65 -6.14 0.65
CA ARG A 81 9.56 -6.89 -0.01
C ARG A 81 8.37 -5.99 -0.32
N SER A 82 7.89 -5.22 0.65
CA SER A 82 6.76 -4.30 0.50
C SER A 82 6.99 -3.28 -0.63
N GLN A 83 8.21 -2.73 -0.74
CA GLN A 83 8.57 -1.79 -1.80
C GLN A 83 8.63 -2.46 -3.17
N ALA A 84 9.18 -3.68 -3.27
CA ALA A 84 9.19 -4.43 -4.53
C ALA A 84 7.77 -4.74 -5.01
N PHE A 85 6.88 -5.21 -4.14
CA PHE A 85 5.48 -5.45 -4.51
C PHE A 85 4.75 -4.16 -4.90
N LEU A 86 5.02 -3.05 -4.21
CA LEU A 86 4.52 -1.74 -4.59
C LEU A 86 4.99 -1.35 -6.00
N TYR A 87 6.26 -1.53 -6.31
CA TYR A 87 6.85 -1.24 -7.61
C TYR A 87 6.18 -2.03 -8.73
N LEU A 88 5.95 -3.32 -8.49
CA LEU A 88 5.24 -4.18 -9.42
C LEU A 88 3.79 -3.73 -9.63
N LYS A 89 3.09 -3.34 -8.56
CA LYS A 89 1.70 -2.85 -8.63
C LYS A 89 1.61 -1.57 -9.45
N ILE A 90 2.48 -0.59 -9.19
CA ILE A 90 2.53 0.67 -9.93
C ILE A 90 2.86 0.39 -11.40
N TYR A 91 3.86 -0.43 -11.68
CA TYR A 91 4.26 -0.71 -13.06
C TYR A 91 3.17 -1.41 -13.86
N ARG A 92 2.42 -2.34 -13.24
CA ARG A 92 1.27 -2.97 -13.88
C ARG A 92 0.22 -1.93 -14.27
N LYS A 93 -0.08 -0.97 -13.39
CA LYS A 93 -0.99 0.14 -13.67
C LYS A 93 -0.50 1.06 -14.81
N VAL A 94 0.82 1.18 -14.96
CA VAL A 94 1.43 1.86 -16.11
C VAL A 94 1.21 1.08 -17.41
N LEU A 95 1.39 -0.24 -17.40
CA LEU A 95 1.12 -1.10 -18.56
C LEU A 95 -0.37 -1.11 -18.94
N GLU A 96 -1.26 -1.04 -17.95
CA GLU A 96 -2.72 -0.91 -18.13
C GLU A 96 -3.12 0.48 -18.68
N GLY A 97 -2.20 1.45 -18.76
CA GLY A 97 -2.47 2.83 -19.22
C GLY A 97 -3.16 3.72 -18.19
N SER A 98 -3.47 3.19 -17.00
CA SER A 98 -4.14 3.94 -15.92
C SER A 98 -3.25 4.97 -15.21
N ILE A 99 -1.93 4.86 -15.37
CA ILE A 99 -0.93 5.78 -14.81
C ILE A 99 0.14 6.02 -15.87
N SER A 100 0.48 7.28 -16.14
CA SER A 100 1.59 7.58 -17.04
C SER A 100 2.93 7.60 -16.32
N ILE A 101 4.02 7.39 -17.05
CA ILE A 101 5.38 7.60 -16.52
C ILE A 101 5.58 9.08 -16.11
N ASN A 102 4.95 10.01 -16.81
CA ASN A 102 5.01 11.43 -16.49
C ASN A 102 4.31 11.73 -15.16
N ASP A 103 3.18 11.09 -14.86
CA ASP A 103 2.53 11.18 -13.55
C ASP A 103 3.47 10.77 -12.40
N ILE A 104 4.29 9.74 -12.63
CA ILE A 104 5.29 9.28 -11.65
C ILE A 104 6.39 10.34 -11.48
N LYS A 105 6.84 10.96 -12.58
CA LYS A 105 7.86 12.02 -12.55
C LYS A 105 7.37 13.27 -11.82
N GLU A 106 6.14 13.69 -12.05
CA GLU A 106 5.59 14.92 -11.48
C GLU A 106 5.13 14.76 -10.03
N LYS A 107 4.38 13.69 -9.73
CA LYS A 107 3.76 13.48 -8.40
C LYS A 107 4.66 12.68 -7.45
N GLY A 108 5.71 12.07 -7.99
CA GLY A 108 6.56 11.12 -7.28
C GLY A 108 5.83 9.82 -6.92
N LEU A 109 6.60 8.81 -6.50
CA LEU A 109 6.03 7.49 -6.17
C LEU A 109 5.02 7.51 -5.02
N LYS A 110 5.29 8.30 -3.98
CA LYS A 110 4.37 8.41 -2.83
C LYS A 110 3.04 9.03 -3.26
N GLY A 111 3.06 10.04 -4.13
CA GLY A 111 1.86 10.68 -4.65
C GLY A 111 1.03 9.71 -5.51
N VAL A 112 1.70 9.03 -6.45
CA VAL A 112 1.05 8.02 -7.30
C VAL A 112 0.45 6.88 -6.47
N TYR A 113 1.17 6.37 -5.47
CA TYR A 113 0.65 5.30 -4.62
C TYR A 113 -0.61 5.71 -3.83
N ARG A 114 -0.61 6.92 -3.25
CA ARG A 114 -1.79 7.44 -2.55
C ARG A 114 -3.00 7.53 -3.46
N ASN A 115 -2.81 7.92 -4.72
CA ASN A 115 -3.88 7.99 -5.70
C ASN A 115 -4.46 6.60 -6.01
N ILE A 116 -3.59 5.58 -6.19
CA ILE A 116 -4.03 4.19 -6.39
C ILE A 116 -4.87 3.72 -5.19
N LEU A 117 -4.38 3.92 -3.96
CA LEU A 117 -5.10 3.52 -2.76
C LEU A 117 -6.46 4.23 -2.63
N ASN A 118 -6.51 5.53 -2.92
CA ASN A 118 -7.74 6.31 -2.83
C ASN A 118 -8.79 5.85 -3.85
N VAL A 119 -8.38 5.41 -5.05
CA VAL A 119 -9.29 4.83 -6.05
C VAL A 119 -9.82 3.48 -5.55
N GLU A 120 -8.95 2.59 -5.07
CA GLU A 120 -9.35 1.28 -4.53
C GLU A 120 -10.30 1.41 -3.32
N ILE A 121 -10.03 2.34 -2.39
CA ILE A 121 -10.91 2.60 -1.25
C ILE A 121 -12.29 3.11 -1.69
N LYS A 122 -12.36 3.92 -2.76
CA LYS A 122 -13.65 4.39 -3.31
C LYS A 122 -14.43 3.26 -3.96
N GLU A 123 -13.77 2.36 -4.68
CA GLU A 123 -14.38 1.16 -5.27
C GLU A 123 -14.87 0.15 -4.21
N ASP A 124 -14.17 0.03 -3.08
CA ASP A 124 -14.60 -0.86 -1.98
C ASP A 124 -15.78 -0.29 -1.18
N LYS A 125 -15.88 1.03 -1.04
CA LYS A 125 -17.02 1.69 -0.36
C LYS A 125 -18.34 1.46 -1.08
N SER A 126 -18.35 1.32 -2.41
CA SER A 126 -19.58 1.03 -3.16
C SER A 126 -20.10 -0.40 -2.94
N LYS A 127 -19.31 -1.28 -2.31
CA LYS A 127 -19.68 -2.68 -2.02
C LYS A 127 -20.04 -2.93 -0.54
N GLN A 128 -20.02 -1.91 0.32
CA GLN A 128 -20.42 -2.08 1.72
C GLN A 128 -21.95 -2.11 1.85
N ASN A 129 -22.47 -3.19 2.45
CA ASN A 129 -23.88 -3.25 2.86
C ASN A 129 -24.20 -2.02 3.73
N PRO A 130 -25.30 -1.30 3.47
CA PRO A 130 -25.65 -0.08 4.20
C PRO A 130 -25.94 -0.36 5.69
N ILE A 131 -26.27 -1.61 6.03
CA ILE A 131 -26.57 -2.05 7.39
C ILE A 131 -25.37 -2.83 7.96
N LYS A 132 -24.89 -2.41 9.13
CA LYS A 132 -23.80 -3.09 9.83
C LYS A 132 -24.24 -4.49 10.29
N PRO A 133 -23.44 -5.54 10.07
CA PRO A 133 -23.79 -6.88 10.51
C PRO A 133 -23.80 -6.96 12.04
N LEU A 134 -24.87 -7.51 12.59
CA LEU A 134 -25.02 -7.74 14.03
C LEU A 134 -24.13 -8.92 14.47
N ARG A 135 -23.38 -8.77 15.56
CA ARG A 135 -22.49 -9.81 16.09
C ARG A 135 -23.02 -10.30 17.43
N PHE A 136 -23.31 -11.59 17.51
CA PHE A 136 -23.77 -12.25 18.74
C PHE A 136 -22.71 -13.20 19.30
N GLN A 137 -22.58 -13.22 20.63
CA GLN A 137 -21.85 -14.27 21.35
C GLN A 137 -22.86 -15.20 22.01
N LEU A 138 -22.98 -16.41 21.47
CA LEU A 138 -23.92 -17.42 21.96
C LEU A 138 -23.24 -18.30 23.02
N LYS A 139 -23.96 -18.61 24.11
CA LYS A 139 -23.42 -19.41 25.23
C LYS A 139 -23.17 -20.88 24.87
N LYS A 140 -23.89 -21.43 23.90
CA LYS A 140 -23.83 -22.84 23.50
C LYS A 140 -23.34 -22.97 22.06
N GLN A 141 -22.39 -23.88 21.83
CA GLN A 141 -21.80 -24.13 20.51
C GLN A 141 -22.81 -24.65 19.50
N GLU A 142 -23.74 -25.50 19.94
CA GLU A 142 -24.79 -26.06 19.08
C GLU A 142 -25.70 -24.97 18.51
N SER A 143 -26.13 -24.03 19.36
CA SER A 143 -26.92 -22.87 18.94
C SER A 143 -26.14 -22.01 17.94
N TYR A 144 -24.85 -21.78 18.18
CA TYR A 144 -23.99 -21.07 17.24
C TYR A 144 -23.91 -21.76 15.87
N ASN A 145 -23.67 -23.07 15.86
CA ASN A 145 -23.57 -23.84 14.62
C ASN A 145 -24.88 -23.78 13.81
N PHE A 146 -26.03 -23.89 14.48
CA PHE A 146 -27.34 -23.81 13.86
C PHE A 146 -27.56 -22.46 13.17
N TYR A 147 -27.41 -21.35 13.89
CA TYR A 147 -27.65 -20.02 13.32
C TYR A 147 -26.60 -19.65 12.26
N LYS A 148 -25.35 -20.09 12.44
CA LYS A 148 -24.30 -19.89 11.43
C LYS A 148 -24.61 -20.61 10.13
N LYS A 149 -25.07 -21.87 10.20
CA LYS A 149 -25.45 -22.66 9.02
C LYS A 149 -26.68 -22.06 8.32
N ASN A 150 -27.58 -21.43 9.09
CA ASN A 150 -28.85 -20.92 8.61
C ASN A 150 -28.92 -19.38 8.66
N ALA A 151 -27.87 -18.69 8.21
CA ALA A 151 -27.75 -17.23 8.36
C ALA A 151 -28.91 -16.44 7.72
N LYS A 152 -29.36 -16.83 6.51
CA LYS A 152 -30.50 -16.19 5.83
C LYS A 152 -31.80 -16.36 6.61
N PHE A 153 -32.08 -17.58 7.05
CA PHE A 153 -33.23 -17.88 7.90
C PHE A 153 -33.16 -17.12 9.23
N THR A 154 -31.97 -16.99 9.82
CA THR A 154 -31.78 -16.26 11.07
C THR A 154 -32.12 -14.78 10.90
N SER A 155 -31.70 -14.16 9.78
CA SER A 155 -32.09 -12.79 9.46
C SER A 155 -33.60 -12.66 9.32
N PHE A 156 -34.21 -13.50 8.48
CA PHE A 156 -35.66 -13.53 8.29
C PHE A 156 -36.42 -13.71 9.62
N MET A 157 -36.00 -14.67 10.44
CA MET A 157 -36.61 -14.96 11.74
C MET A 157 -36.56 -13.73 12.68
N MET A 158 -35.44 -13.01 12.71
CA MET A 158 -35.30 -11.83 13.56
C MET A 158 -36.21 -10.69 13.11
N ASP A 159 -36.31 -10.46 11.80
CA ASP A 159 -37.18 -9.43 11.23
C ASP A 159 -38.67 -9.80 11.44
N GLU A 160 -39.05 -11.04 11.12
CA GLU A 160 -40.41 -11.56 11.27
C GLU A 160 -40.90 -11.50 12.74
N ILE A 161 -40.07 -11.91 13.70
CA ILE A 161 -40.43 -11.84 15.12
C ILE A 161 -40.57 -10.38 15.57
N PHE A 162 -39.72 -9.49 15.08
CA PHE A 162 -39.76 -8.07 15.44
C PHE A 162 -41.00 -7.35 14.89
N GLU A 163 -41.38 -7.66 13.65
CA GLU A 163 -42.54 -7.05 13.00
C GLU A 163 -43.86 -7.64 13.53
N ASN A 164 -43.94 -8.97 13.61
CA ASN A 164 -45.20 -9.68 13.78
C ASN A 164 -45.39 -10.33 15.17
N GLN A 165 -44.35 -10.45 15.99
CA GLN A 165 -44.41 -11.16 17.29
C GLN A 165 -43.79 -10.37 18.46
N LYS A 166 -44.08 -9.06 18.55
CA LYS A 166 -43.54 -8.19 19.61
C LYS A 166 -43.83 -8.66 21.03
N ASP A 167 -44.95 -9.33 21.26
CA ASP A 167 -45.29 -9.89 22.57
C ASP A 167 -44.29 -10.96 23.02
N LEU A 168 -43.81 -11.79 22.09
CA LEU A 168 -42.77 -12.78 22.37
C LEU A 168 -41.47 -12.09 22.76
N ILE A 169 -41.08 -11.03 22.03
CA ILE A 169 -39.90 -10.23 22.37
C ILE A 169 -40.02 -9.65 23.78
N ASN A 170 -41.16 -9.03 24.10
CA ASN A 170 -41.39 -8.42 25.40
C ASN A 170 -41.32 -9.44 26.55
N LYS A 171 -41.89 -10.63 26.35
CA LYS A 171 -41.80 -11.74 27.31
C LYS A 171 -40.35 -12.17 27.53
N LEU A 172 -39.58 -12.38 26.46
CA LEU A 172 -38.17 -12.78 26.55
C LEU A 172 -37.31 -11.69 27.19
N LEU A 173 -37.60 -10.41 26.91
CA LEU A 173 -36.89 -9.26 27.45
C LEU A 173 -37.15 -9.10 28.95
N LYS A 174 -38.38 -9.33 29.41
CA LYS A 174 -38.72 -9.36 30.84
C LYS A 174 -37.95 -10.47 31.56
N LYS A 175 -38.01 -11.70 31.04
CA LYS A 175 -37.27 -12.85 31.61
C LYS A 175 -35.75 -12.60 31.64
N TYR A 176 -35.19 -11.99 30.61
CA TYR A 176 -33.78 -11.63 30.57
C TYR A 176 -33.39 -10.61 31.65
N LYS A 177 -34.25 -9.62 31.90
CA LYS A 177 -34.04 -8.63 32.97
C LYS A 177 -34.11 -9.26 34.35
N GLU A 178 -35.07 -10.15 34.58
CA GLU A 178 -35.20 -10.89 35.85
C GLU A 178 -33.98 -11.79 36.14
N LEU A 179 -33.37 -12.39 35.11
CA LEU A 179 -32.15 -13.20 35.24
C LEU A 179 -30.86 -12.37 35.38
N LYS A 180 -30.94 -11.06 35.20
CA LYS A 180 -29.83 -10.11 35.36
C LYS A 180 -29.91 -9.31 36.66
N GLY A 181 -31.06 -9.36 37.35
CA GLY A 181 -31.29 -8.76 38.66
C GLY A 181 -30.73 -9.60 39.79
#